data_AF-A0A382J430-F1
#
_entry.id   AF-A0A382J430-F1
#
_cell.length_a   1.000
_cell.length_b   1.000
_cell.length_c   1.000
_cell.angle_alpha   90.00
_cell.angle_beta   90.00
_cell.angle_gamma   90.00
#
_symmetry.space_group_name_H-M   'P 1'
#
loop_
_entity.id
_entity.type
_entity.pdbx_description
1 polymer ?
#
loop_
_entity_poly.entity_id
_entity_poly.type
_entity_poly.pdbx_seq_one_letter_code
_entity_poly.pdbx_strand_id
1 'polypeptide(L)'
;MDSNQGRGGRSDLRRLAEAIKEADDDDPWDSLAEFVDIDNFTRFITLEQLLNHWDGYTQTNNYRMYNNPDTMKFEFFPHGADQLFEDLRGSIFREQGGILSRALVHTSEGKERYDQMMYQLLEQVWDEDTIKSRIAKVYQLIRPHVMKSTKGRRVEEFEDAINRLLRFVDARRYIVLRQLKVPFLYSNRHDW
;
A
#
# COMPACT_ATOMS: atom_id res chain seq x y z
N MET A 1 0.78 5.25 19.57
CA MET A 1 0.41 6.66 19.44
C MET A 1 -0.80 6.73 18.53
N ASP A 2 -1.99 6.59 19.11
CA ASP A 2 -3.20 7.16 18.52
C ASP A 2 -3.19 8.63 18.92
N SER A 3 -3.33 9.55 17.99
CA SER A 3 -3.09 10.99 18.17
C SER A 3 -4.10 11.73 19.07
N ASN A 4 -4.88 11.01 19.90
CA ASN A 4 -5.87 11.58 20.81
C ASN A 4 -5.65 11.22 22.29
N GLN A 5 -4.39 11.04 22.73
CA GLN A 5 -4.11 10.75 24.14
C GLN A 5 -4.52 11.87 25.12
N GLY A 6 -4.77 13.10 24.62
CA GLY A 6 -5.20 14.25 25.43
C GLY A 6 -6.68 14.64 25.35
N ARG A 7 -7.48 14.06 24.43
CA ARG A 7 -8.92 14.34 24.29
C ARG A 7 -9.71 13.10 24.67
N GLY A 8 -10.19 13.07 25.91
CA GLY A 8 -11.05 12.02 26.43
C GLY A 8 -12.29 11.85 25.55
N GLY A 9 -12.51 10.62 25.09
CA GLY A 9 -13.68 10.22 24.31
C GLY A 9 -13.35 10.10 22.83
N ARG A 10 -12.93 8.91 22.41
CA ARG A 10 -12.78 8.40 21.02
C ARG A 10 -14.10 8.47 20.22
N SER A 11 -14.77 9.61 20.27
CA SER A 11 -16.13 9.88 19.79
C SER A 11 -16.16 10.04 18.28
N ASP A 12 -15.08 10.54 17.70
CA ASP A 12 -14.80 10.52 16.26
C ASP A 12 -14.67 9.08 15.73
N LEU A 13 -13.85 8.26 16.37
CA LEU A 13 -13.71 6.84 16.02
C LEU A 13 -15.02 6.06 16.18
N ARG A 14 -15.79 6.35 17.24
CA ARG A 14 -17.12 5.74 17.42
C ARG A 14 -18.08 6.13 16.29
N ARG A 15 -18.14 7.41 15.94
CA ARG A 15 -18.98 7.89 14.83
C ARG A 15 -18.59 7.27 13.50
N LEU A 16 -17.29 7.17 13.21
CA LEU A 16 -16.81 6.44 12.04
C LEU A 16 -17.25 4.97 12.07
N ALA A 17 -17.10 4.29 13.21
CA ALA A 17 -17.47 2.89 13.34
C ALA A 17 -18.98 2.66 13.20
N GLU A 18 -19.81 3.61 13.64
CA GLU A 18 -21.26 3.62 13.44
C GLU A 18 -21.60 3.85 11.95
N ALA A 19 -20.99 4.86 11.31
CA ALA A 19 -21.18 5.14 9.89
C ALA A 19 -20.80 3.93 9.01
N ILE A 20 -19.69 3.24 9.32
CA ILE A 20 -19.27 2.02 8.60
C ILE A 20 -20.29 0.88 8.75
N LYS A 21 -20.99 0.78 9.90
CA LYS A 21 -22.02 -0.26 10.10
C LYS A 21 -23.33 0.05 9.40
N GLU A 22 -23.62 1.34 9.19
CA GLU A 22 -24.84 1.81 8.53
C GLU A 22 -24.68 1.93 7.01
N ALA A 23 -23.43 1.96 6.53
CA ALA A 23 -23.11 2.02 5.11
C ALA A 23 -23.53 0.73 4.37
N ASP A 24 -23.90 0.88 3.10
CA ASP A 24 -24.19 -0.23 2.21
C ASP A 24 -22.91 -1.05 1.95
N ASP A 25 -23.00 -2.38 2.06
CA ASP A 25 -21.88 -3.27 1.80
C ASP A 25 -21.47 -3.24 0.31
N ASP A 26 -22.40 -2.90 -0.59
CA ASP A 26 -22.17 -2.86 -2.04
C ASP A 26 -21.58 -1.52 -2.52
N ASP A 27 -21.90 -0.39 -1.90
CA ASP A 27 -21.28 0.91 -2.19
C ASP A 27 -21.31 1.85 -0.97
N PRO A 28 -20.35 1.72 -0.03
CA PRO A 28 -20.35 2.54 1.17
C PRO A 28 -19.78 3.95 0.93
N TRP A 29 -19.21 4.23 -0.24
CA TRP A 29 -18.29 5.35 -0.42
C TRP A 29 -18.96 6.71 -0.30
N ASP A 30 -20.15 6.87 -0.87
CA ASP A 30 -20.89 8.13 -0.78
C ASP A 30 -21.28 8.46 0.66
N SER A 31 -21.75 7.46 1.42
CA SER A 31 -22.11 7.63 2.83
C SER A 31 -20.91 7.91 3.75
N LEU A 32 -19.73 7.41 3.37
CA LEU A 32 -18.50 7.55 4.15
C LEU A 32 -17.64 8.74 3.73
N ALA A 33 -18.01 9.46 2.65
CA ALA A 33 -17.23 10.56 2.10
C ALA A 33 -17.02 11.72 3.08
N GLU A 34 -17.91 11.89 4.05
CA GLU A 34 -17.77 12.89 5.12
C GLU A 34 -16.81 12.45 6.25
N PHE A 35 -16.56 11.14 6.39
CA PHE A 35 -15.76 10.57 7.48
C PHE A 35 -14.36 10.15 7.03
N VAL A 36 -14.20 9.71 5.78
CA VAL A 36 -12.96 9.13 5.27
C VAL A 36 -12.50 9.92 4.06
N ASP A 37 -11.19 10.22 4.01
CA ASP A 37 -10.57 10.64 2.76
C ASP A 37 -10.42 9.41 1.86
N ILE A 38 -11.38 9.23 0.96
CA ILE A 38 -11.48 8.05 0.09
C ILE A 38 -10.29 7.95 -0.85
N ASP A 39 -9.76 9.07 -1.35
CA ASP A 39 -8.61 9.07 -2.26
C ASP A 39 -7.33 8.70 -1.51
N ASN A 40 -7.16 9.22 -0.29
CA ASN A 40 -6.08 8.82 0.61
C ASN A 40 -6.16 7.32 0.94
N PHE A 41 -7.35 6.85 1.35
CA PHE A 41 -7.57 5.45 1.70
C PHE A 41 -7.34 4.50 0.52
N THR A 42 -7.86 4.86 -0.66
CA THR A 42 -7.66 4.08 -1.89
C THR A 42 -6.17 3.97 -2.21
N ARG A 43 -5.44 5.08 -2.22
CA ARG A 43 -3.98 5.07 -2.43
C ARG A 43 -3.26 4.22 -1.41
N PHE A 44 -3.65 4.31 -0.14
CA PHE A 44 -3.07 3.55 0.95
C PHE A 44 -3.23 2.03 0.73
N ILE A 45 -4.45 1.54 0.50
CA ILE A 45 -4.70 0.12 0.25
C ILE A 45 -4.00 -0.36 -1.02
N THR A 46 -4.05 0.41 -2.11
CA THR A 46 -3.38 0.05 -3.37
C THR A 46 -1.87 -0.05 -3.19
N LEU A 47 -1.25 0.83 -2.39
CA LEU A 47 0.18 0.71 -2.04
C LEU A 47 0.48 -0.54 -1.21
N GLU A 48 -0.35 -0.90 -0.23
CA GLU A 48 -0.14 -2.14 0.53
C GLU A 48 -0.14 -3.37 -0.38
N GLN A 49 -1.05 -3.42 -1.35
CA GLN A 49 -1.11 -4.50 -2.34
C GLN A 49 0.06 -4.49 -3.32
N LEU A 50 0.44 -3.31 -3.83
CA LEU A 50 1.56 -3.16 -4.75
C LEU A 50 2.88 -3.62 -4.12
N LEU A 51 3.12 -3.25 -2.86
CA LEU A 51 4.35 -3.53 -2.12
C LEU A 51 4.37 -4.89 -1.41
N ASN A 52 3.28 -5.65 -1.48
CA ASN A 52 3.10 -6.89 -0.73
C ASN A 52 3.24 -6.68 0.79
N HIS A 53 2.64 -5.60 1.32
CA HIS A 53 2.50 -5.41 2.77
C HIS A 53 1.40 -6.34 3.28
N TRP A 54 1.81 -7.50 3.77
CA TRP A 54 0.87 -8.61 3.97
C TRP A 54 0.12 -8.55 5.30
N ASP A 55 0.67 -7.91 6.32
CA ASP A 55 0.09 -7.77 7.66
C ASP A 55 -0.29 -6.32 8.01
N GLY A 56 -0.63 -5.54 6.98
CA GLY A 56 -1.08 -4.15 7.07
C GLY A 56 -2.55 -3.98 7.49
N TYR A 57 -3.22 -2.98 6.93
CA TYR A 57 -4.65 -2.76 7.18
C TYR A 57 -5.51 -3.95 6.74
N THR A 58 -5.10 -4.63 5.66
CA THR A 58 -5.83 -5.78 5.12
C THR A 58 -5.83 -6.98 6.06
N GLN A 59 -4.99 -6.99 7.11
CA GLN A 59 -5.01 -7.94 8.22
C GLN A 59 -5.26 -7.24 9.58
N THR A 60 -5.84 -6.04 9.52
CA THR A 60 -6.22 -5.20 10.67
C THR A 60 -5.09 -4.93 11.67
N ASN A 61 -3.85 -4.81 11.19
CA ASN A 61 -2.67 -4.65 12.04
C ASN A 61 -1.86 -3.37 11.72
N ASN A 62 -0.84 -3.44 10.87
CA ASN A 62 0.22 -2.43 10.76
C ASN A 62 -0.18 -1.11 10.07
N TYR A 63 -1.13 -0.37 10.64
CA TYR A 63 -1.57 0.94 10.15
C TYR A 63 -1.85 1.94 11.28
N ARG A 64 -2.02 3.21 10.91
CA ARG A 64 -2.46 4.30 11.78
C ARG A 64 -3.56 5.09 11.10
N MET A 65 -4.39 5.72 11.93
CA MET A 65 -5.43 6.63 11.49
C MET A 65 -5.19 8.01 12.09
N TYR A 66 -5.42 9.04 11.29
CA TYR A 66 -5.35 10.43 11.70
C TYR A 66 -6.64 11.12 11.31
N ASN A 67 -7.32 11.75 12.28
CA ASN A 67 -8.46 12.60 12.01
C ASN A 67 -7.94 14.01 11.70
N ASN A 68 -7.93 14.37 10.42
CA ASN A 68 -7.41 15.65 9.97
C ASN A 68 -8.36 16.78 10.42
N PRO A 69 -7.91 17.74 11.25
CA PRO A 69 -8.77 18.78 11.79
C PRO A 69 -9.26 19.79 10.76
N ASP A 70 -8.60 19.89 9.60
CA ASP A 70 -8.97 20.84 8.55
C ASP A 70 -10.08 20.27 7.65
N THR A 71 -10.01 18.98 7.34
CA THR A 71 -10.98 18.28 6.49
C THR A 71 -12.06 17.54 7.29
N MET A 72 -11.80 17.30 8.58
CA MET A 72 -12.58 16.45 9.48
C MET A 72 -12.70 14.99 9.02
N LYS A 73 -11.80 14.54 8.15
CA LYS A 73 -11.76 13.19 7.60
C LYS A 73 -10.63 12.36 8.19
N PHE A 74 -10.85 11.06 8.27
CA PHE A 74 -9.82 10.09 8.60
C PHE A 74 -8.93 9.79 7.39
N GLU A 75 -7.63 9.96 7.60
CA GLU A 75 -6.55 9.57 6.70
C GLU A 75 -5.81 8.36 7.29
N PHE A 76 -5.30 7.49 6.42
CA PHE A 76 -4.70 6.22 6.79
C PHE A 76 -3.24 6.15 6.35
N PHE A 77 -2.40 5.60 7.22
CA PHE A 77 -0.96 5.53 7.01
C PHE A 77 -0.42 4.14 7.31
N PRO A 78 0.51 3.61 6.49
CA PRO A 78 1.19 2.38 6.81
C PRO A 78 2.07 2.58 8.05
N HIS A 79 2.20 1.51 8.82
CA HIS A 79 3.17 1.39 9.91
C HIS A 79 3.90 0.05 9.73
N GLY A 80 4.98 -0.22 10.47
CA GLY A 80 5.56 -1.58 10.56
C GLY A 80 5.94 -2.19 9.21
N ALA A 81 6.38 -1.38 8.25
CA ALA A 81 6.58 -1.79 6.87
C ALA A 81 7.99 -2.41 6.63
N ASP A 82 8.44 -3.29 7.52
CA ASP A 82 9.75 -3.97 7.43
C ASP A 82 9.70 -5.28 6.64
N GLN A 83 8.50 -5.82 6.38
CA GLN A 83 8.25 -7.05 5.61
C GLN A 83 7.61 -6.78 4.25
N LEU A 84 8.13 -5.78 3.54
CA LEU A 84 7.72 -5.43 2.19
C LEU A 84 8.55 -6.19 1.12
N PHE A 85 8.04 -6.23 -0.11
CA PHE A 85 8.75 -6.72 -1.30
C PHE A 85 9.14 -8.22 -1.26
N GLU A 86 8.51 -9.01 -0.39
CA GLU A 86 8.92 -10.41 -0.17
C GLU A 86 8.32 -11.39 -1.17
N ASP A 87 7.05 -11.21 -1.56
CA ASP A 87 6.37 -12.06 -2.55
C ASP A 87 6.09 -11.29 -3.85
N LEU A 88 7.00 -11.45 -4.82
CA LEU A 88 6.87 -10.87 -6.16
C LEU A 88 5.58 -11.32 -6.87
N ARG A 89 5.11 -12.55 -6.64
CA ARG A 89 3.92 -13.10 -7.32
C ARG A 89 2.64 -12.93 -6.51
N GLY A 90 2.74 -12.32 -5.33
CA GLY A 90 1.61 -12.10 -4.44
C GLY A 90 0.47 -11.38 -5.16
N SER A 91 -0.75 -11.87 -4.94
CA SER A 91 -1.95 -11.28 -5.52
C SER A 91 -2.13 -9.83 -5.03
N ILE A 92 -2.48 -8.93 -5.94
CA ILE A 92 -2.94 -7.56 -5.62
C ILE A 92 -4.40 -7.54 -5.18
N PHE A 93 -5.09 -8.69 -5.28
CA PHE A 93 -6.47 -8.90 -4.83
C PHE A 93 -6.49 -9.89 -3.67
N ARG A 94 -5.52 -9.81 -2.75
CA ARG A 94 -5.51 -10.69 -1.57
C ARG A 94 -6.74 -10.46 -0.70
N GLU A 95 -6.98 -11.36 0.22
CA GLU A 95 -8.09 -11.25 1.16
C GLU A 95 -8.01 -9.95 1.98
N GLN A 96 -9.17 -9.33 2.16
CA GLN A 96 -9.33 -8.03 2.80
C GLN A 96 -10.04 -8.21 4.15
N GLY A 97 -9.32 -8.04 5.25
CA GLY A 97 -9.83 -8.17 6.61
C GLY A 97 -10.61 -6.95 7.11
N GLY A 98 -10.31 -5.75 6.59
CA GLY A 98 -11.05 -4.52 6.90
C GLY A 98 -12.30 -4.33 6.04
N ILE A 99 -13.36 -3.75 6.62
CA ILE A 99 -14.63 -3.49 5.92
C ILE A 99 -14.40 -2.57 4.72
N LEU A 100 -13.72 -1.44 4.93
CA LEU A 100 -13.44 -0.46 3.87
C LEU A 100 -12.60 -1.08 2.73
N SER A 101 -11.59 -1.88 3.06
CA SER A 101 -10.77 -2.53 2.04
C SER A 101 -11.52 -3.62 1.28
N ARG A 102 -12.48 -4.32 1.91
CA ARG A 102 -13.39 -5.23 1.20
C ARG A 102 -14.27 -4.48 0.22
N ALA A 103 -14.91 -3.41 0.68
CA ALA A 103 -15.73 -2.57 -0.18
C ALA A 103 -14.91 -2.03 -1.35
N LEU A 104 -13.62 -1.78 -1.17
CA LEU A 104 -12.77 -1.20 -2.22
C LEU A 104 -12.38 -2.24 -3.26
N VAL A 105 -12.19 -3.50 -2.86
CA VAL A 105 -11.63 -4.52 -3.75
C VAL A 105 -12.71 -5.45 -4.33
N HIS A 106 -13.85 -5.60 -3.66
CA HIS A 106 -14.86 -6.62 -3.99
C HIS A 106 -16.18 -6.07 -4.56
N THR A 107 -16.40 -4.76 -4.53
CA THR A 107 -17.56 -4.11 -5.19
C THR A 107 -17.17 -3.65 -6.59
N SER A 108 -18.13 -3.41 -7.49
CA SER A 108 -17.81 -3.01 -8.87
C SER A 108 -17.19 -1.61 -8.90
N GLU A 109 -17.81 -0.67 -8.19
CA GLU A 109 -17.46 0.74 -8.09
C GLU A 109 -16.14 0.92 -7.34
N GLY A 110 -15.98 0.23 -6.21
CA GLY A 110 -14.73 0.22 -5.47
C GLY A 110 -13.59 -0.35 -6.30
N LYS A 111 -13.82 -1.48 -6.98
CA LYS A 111 -12.79 -2.13 -7.79
C LYS A 111 -12.33 -1.24 -8.94
N GLU A 112 -13.24 -0.50 -9.58
CA GLU A 112 -12.85 0.47 -10.60
C GLU A 112 -11.90 1.54 -10.03
N ARG A 113 -12.22 2.12 -8.86
CA ARG A 113 -11.34 3.08 -8.17
C ARG A 113 -9.98 2.47 -7.83
N TYR A 114 -9.98 1.24 -7.32
CA TYR A 114 -8.77 0.50 -6.98
C TYR A 114 -7.87 0.25 -8.20
N ASP A 115 -8.44 -0.24 -9.30
CA ASP A 115 -7.72 -0.52 -10.54
C ASP A 115 -7.14 0.78 -11.13
N GLN A 116 -7.93 1.85 -11.18
CA GLN A 116 -7.48 3.17 -11.65
C GLN A 116 -6.31 3.70 -10.80
N MET A 117 -6.41 3.61 -9.47
CA MET A 117 -5.31 4.00 -8.57
C MET A 117 -4.07 3.14 -8.79
N MET A 118 -4.22 1.84 -9.04
CA MET A 118 -3.09 0.95 -9.32
C MET A 118 -2.37 1.36 -10.61
N TYR A 119 -3.11 1.68 -11.68
CA TYR A 119 -2.52 2.22 -12.90
C TYR A 119 -1.80 3.55 -12.65
N GLN A 120 -2.42 4.48 -11.92
CA GLN A 120 -1.79 5.77 -11.58
C GLN A 120 -0.49 5.60 -10.79
N LEU A 121 -0.45 4.72 -9.79
CA LEU A 121 0.77 4.43 -9.03
C LEU A 121 1.85 3.83 -9.91
N LEU A 122 1.50 2.88 -10.79
CA LEU A 122 2.45 2.31 -11.73
C LEU A 122 2.98 3.37 -12.70
N GLU A 123 2.14 4.25 -13.22
CA GLU A 123 2.54 5.26 -14.21
C GLU A 123 3.36 6.41 -13.58
N GLN A 124 2.94 6.91 -12.43
CA GLN A 124 3.44 8.18 -11.89
C GLN A 124 4.45 8.02 -10.75
N VAL A 125 4.43 6.88 -10.06
CA VAL A 125 5.22 6.66 -8.82
C VAL A 125 6.22 5.52 -8.95
N TRP A 126 5.84 4.43 -9.62
CA TRP A 126 6.66 3.22 -9.75
C TRP A 126 7.75 3.34 -10.81
N ASP A 127 8.63 4.34 -10.71
CA ASP A 127 9.77 4.46 -11.62
C ASP A 127 10.89 3.50 -11.19
N GLU A 128 11.05 2.39 -11.92
CA GLU A 128 11.97 1.32 -11.55
C GLU A 128 13.42 1.81 -11.42
N ASP A 129 13.87 2.67 -12.32
CA ASP A 129 15.25 3.15 -12.33
C ASP A 129 15.53 4.12 -11.17
N THR A 130 14.58 4.98 -10.83
CA THR A 130 14.63 5.86 -9.66
C THR A 130 14.63 5.05 -8.37
N ILE A 131 13.76 4.04 -8.27
CA ILE A 131 13.70 3.16 -7.09
C ILE A 131 15.00 2.37 -6.94
N LYS A 132 15.50 1.75 -8.01
CA LYS A 132 16.79 1.03 -8.01
C LYS A 132 17.96 1.94 -7.68
N SER A 133 17.96 3.18 -8.18
CA SER A 133 18.98 4.18 -7.86
C SER A 133 18.96 4.54 -6.37
N ARG A 134 17.78 4.66 -5.76
CA ARG A 134 17.65 4.88 -4.31
C ARG A 134 18.16 3.67 -3.51
N ILE A 135 17.82 2.45 -3.94
CA ILE A 135 18.33 1.21 -3.33
C ILE A 135 19.86 1.17 -3.40
N ALA A 136 20.45 1.46 -4.55
CA ALA A 136 21.90 1.47 -4.74
C ALA A 136 22.61 2.48 -3.82
N LYS A 137 22.06 3.69 -3.67
CA LYS A 137 22.59 4.71 -2.75
C LYS A 137 22.58 4.23 -1.30
N VAL A 138 21.46 3.67 -0.83
CA VAL A 138 21.34 3.13 0.53
C VAL A 138 22.26 1.93 0.73
N TYR A 139 22.33 1.02 -0.25
CA TYR A 139 23.23 -0.13 -0.24
C TYR A 139 24.70 0.28 -0.08
N GLN A 140 25.17 1.23 -0.89
CA GLN A 140 26.55 1.73 -0.80
C GLN A 140 26.85 2.34 0.58
N LEU A 141 25.87 3.03 1.18
CA LEU A 141 26.00 3.61 2.50
C LEU A 141 26.12 2.54 3.60
N ILE A 142 25.25 1.51 3.59
CA ILE A 142 25.15 0.56 4.71
C ILE A 142 26.07 -0.66 4.57
N ARG A 143 26.42 -1.08 3.36
CA ARG A 143 27.17 -2.31 3.10
C ARG A 143 28.50 -2.39 3.87
N PRO A 144 29.35 -1.35 3.92
CA PRO A 144 30.61 -1.43 4.67
C PRO A 144 30.41 -1.70 6.16
N HIS A 145 29.26 -1.29 6.72
CA HIS A 145 28.91 -1.55 8.12
C HIS A 145 28.39 -2.97 8.31
N VAL A 146 27.60 -3.49 7.37
CA VAL A 146 27.13 -4.88 7.39
C VAL A 146 28.32 -5.85 7.33
N MET A 147 29.30 -5.60 6.44
CA MET A 147 30.49 -6.44 6.31
C MET A 147 31.37 -6.52 7.57
N LYS A 148 31.30 -5.48 8.43
CA LYS A 148 32.06 -5.42 9.68
C LYS A 148 31.26 -5.90 10.89
N SER A 149 29.96 -6.11 10.74
CA SER A 149 29.08 -6.47 11.85
C SER A 149 29.29 -7.92 12.26
N THR A 150 29.43 -8.16 13.56
CA THR A 150 29.39 -9.50 14.16
C THR A 150 28.01 -9.90 14.67
N LYS A 151 27.02 -9.01 14.51
CA LYS A 151 25.61 -9.20 14.92
C LYS A 151 24.69 -9.03 13.72
N GLY A 152 23.61 -9.79 13.67
CA GLY A 152 22.59 -9.71 12.61
C GLY A 152 22.74 -10.79 11.53
N ARG A 153 22.14 -10.54 10.36
CA ARG A 153 22.18 -11.47 9.21
C ARG A 153 23.60 -11.62 8.67
N ARG A 154 23.87 -12.79 8.08
CA ARG A 154 25.14 -13.02 7.38
C ARG A 154 25.24 -12.12 6.14
N VAL A 155 26.46 -11.81 5.71
CA VAL A 155 26.70 -10.94 4.55
C VAL A 155 26.01 -11.52 3.31
N GLU A 156 26.05 -12.83 3.12
CA GLU A 156 25.39 -13.51 2.00
C GLU A 156 23.87 -13.30 2.01
N GLU A 157 23.24 -13.38 3.18
CA GLU A 157 21.80 -13.16 3.33
C GLU A 157 21.40 -11.71 3.05
N PHE A 158 22.27 -10.76 3.39
CA PHE A 158 22.09 -9.35 3.06
C PHE A 158 22.16 -9.14 1.54
N GLU A 159 23.19 -9.66 0.87
CA GLU A 159 23.34 -9.55 -0.59
C GLU A 159 22.17 -10.24 -1.32
N ASP A 160 21.74 -11.41 -0.86
CA ASP A 160 20.58 -12.11 -1.40
C ASP A 160 19.28 -11.32 -1.21
N ALA A 161 19.11 -10.63 -0.07
CA ALA A 161 17.96 -9.76 0.17
C ALA A 161 17.94 -8.56 -0.79
N ILE A 162 19.09 -7.95 -1.06
CA ILE A 162 19.21 -6.87 -2.05
C ILE A 162 18.85 -7.39 -3.45
N ASN A 163 19.37 -8.55 -3.83
CA ASN A 163 19.03 -9.17 -5.12
C ASN A 163 17.55 -9.51 -5.25
N ARG A 164 16.89 -9.98 -4.18
CA ARG A 164 15.43 -10.20 -4.16
C ARG A 164 14.67 -8.89 -4.32
N LEU A 165 15.07 -7.83 -3.60
CA LEU A 165 14.43 -6.52 -3.68
C LEU A 165 14.53 -5.92 -5.09
N LEU A 166 15.71 -5.97 -5.72
CA LEU A 166 15.90 -5.49 -7.08
C LEU A 166 15.02 -6.25 -8.08
N ARG A 167 15.00 -7.60 -7.98
CA ARG A 167 14.10 -8.43 -8.81
C ARG A 167 12.62 -8.12 -8.56
N PHE A 168 12.24 -7.81 -7.33
CA PHE A 168 10.88 -7.40 -7.03
C PHE A 168 10.56 -6.12 -7.79
N VAL A 169 11.40 -5.09 -7.66
CA VAL A 169 11.18 -3.79 -8.31
C VAL A 169 11.06 -3.92 -9.83
N ASP A 170 12.00 -4.64 -10.46
CA ASP A 170 12.02 -4.82 -11.92
C ASP A 170 10.79 -5.57 -12.46
N ALA A 171 10.33 -6.61 -11.75
CA ALA A 171 9.29 -7.49 -12.28
C ALA A 171 7.87 -7.13 -11.80
N ARG A 172 7.72 -6.35 -10.71
CA ARG A 172 6.41 -6.16 -10.06
C ARG A 172 5.40 -5.52 -10.98
N ARG A 173 5.75 -4.44 -11.71
CA ARG A 173 4.84 -3.79 -12.67
C ARG A 173 4.20 -4.79 -13.62
N TYR A 174 5.02 -5.63 -14.24
CA TYR A 174 4.56 -6.63 -15.18
C TYR A 174 3.61 -7.66 -14.53
N ILE A 175 3.94 -8.13 -13.33
CA ILE A 175 3.07 -9.05 -12.59
C ILE A 175 1.73 -8.40 -12.25
N VAL A 176 1.74 -7.15 -11.78
CA VAL A 176 0.53 -6.39 -11.42
C VAL A 176 -0.36 -6.17 -12.65
N LEU A 177 0.21 -5.74 -13.78
CA LEU A 177 -0.54 -5.52 -15.03
C LEU A 177 -1.20 -6.80 -15.55
N ARG A 178 -0.54 -7.97 -15.41
CA ARG A 178 -1.18 -9.26 -15.75
C ARG A 178 -2.39 -9.56 -14.87
N GLN A 179 -2.36 -9.17 -13.59
CA GLN A 179 -3.45 -9.41 -12.66
C GLN A 179 -4.63 -8.45 -12.90
N LEU A 180 -4.37 -7.20 -13.29
CA LEU A 180 -5.39 -6.19 -13.61
C LEU A 180 -6.25 -6.51 -14.86
N LYS A 181 -6.01 -7.64 -15.56
CA LYS A 181 -6.71 -8.06 -16.79
C LYS A 181 -6.86 -6.92 -17.82
N VAL A 182 -5.76 -6.26 -18.18
CA VAL A 182 -5.73 -5.19 -19.17
C VAL A 182 -6.24 -5.69 -20.54
N PRO A 183 -7.28 -5.11 -21.17
CA PRO A 183 -7.32 -4.98 -22.62
C PRO A 183 -6.26 -3.95 -23.02
N PHE A 184 -5.22 -4.39 -23.72
CA PHE A 184 -4.09 -3.56 -24.14
C PHE A 184 -4.58 -2.33 -24.93
N LEU A 185 -4.54 -1.14 -24.31
CA LEU A 185 -4.56 0.14 -25.01
C LEU A 185 -3.50 1.05 -24.41
N TYR A 186 -2.24 0.69 -24.61
CA TYR A 186 -1.19 1.68 -24.75
C TYR A 186 -0.46 1.47 -26.08
N SER A 187 -0.80 2.38 -26.99
CA SER A 187 -0.20 2.66 -28.28
C SER A 187 1.29 2.99 -28.13
N ASN A 188 2.10 2.32 -28.95
CA ASN A 188 3.40 2.74 -29.51
C ASN A 188 4.16 3.87 -28.81
N ARG A 189 5.18 3.53 -28.03
CA ARG A 189 6.47 4.23 -27.86
C ARG A 189 7.41 3.23 -27.18
N HIS A 190 8.55 2.78 -27.69
CA HIS A 190 9.36 3.09 -28.85
C HIS A 190 10.10 1.81 -29.26
N ASP A 191 10.18 1.54 -30.56
CA ASP A 191 11.35 0.86 -31.14
C ASP A 191 12.57 1.75 -30.91
N TRP A 192 13.64 1.18 -30.33
CA TRP A 192 15.07 1.29 -30.66
C TRP A 192 15.88 0.48 -29.64
#